data_AF-A0A0E3PQ73-F1
#
_entry.id   AF-A0A0E3PQ73-F1
#
_cell.length_a   1.000
_cell.length_b   1.000
_cell.length_c   1.000
_cell.angle_alpha   90.00
_cell.angle_beta   90.00
_cell.angle_gamma   90.00
#
_symmetry.space_group_name_H-M   'P 1'
#
loop_
_entity.id
_entity.type
_entity.pdbx_description
1 polymer ?
#
loop_
_entity_poly.entity_id
_entity_poly.type
_entity_poly.pdbx_seq_one_letter_code
_entity_poly.pdbx_strand_id
1 'polypeptide(L)' 'MPELQYSYDRYQPVIEKEFGVEYDMVHMNIAQFVALSMGADPYKVCCFQTHSVPLEGFLEKTGII' A
#
# COMPACT_ATOMS: atom_id res chain seq x y z
N MET A 1 -0.21 13.61 -2.64
CA MET A 1 -0.97 13.78 -3.90
C MET A 1 -1.43 12.40 -4.36
N PRO A 2 -2.74 12.19 -4.57
CA PRO A 2 -3.31 10.90 -4.99
C PRO A 2 -2.69 10.34 -6.28
N GLU A 3 -2.35 11.20 -7.22
CA GLU A 3 -1.82 10.86 -8.54
C GLU A 3 -0.40 10.27 -8.45
N LEU A 4 0.39 10.79 -7.52
CA LEU A 4 1.74 10.28 -7.25
C LEU A 4 1.68 8.86 -6.68
N GLN A 5 0.84 8.65 -5.68
CA GLN A 5 0.64 7.34 -5.06
C GLN A 5 0.11 6.31 -6.08
N TYR A 6 -0.89 6.70 -6.87
CA TYR A 6 -1.45 5.83 -7.91
C TYR A 6 -0.41 5.41 -8.94
N SER A 7 0.46 6.35 -9.34
CA SER A 7 1.54 6.06 -10.27
C SER A 7 2.53 5.07 -9.66
N TYR A 8 3.04 5.33 -8.45
CA TYR A 8 4.00 4.43 -7.80
C TYR A 8 3.44 3.02 -7.58
N ASP A 9 2.23 2.90 -7.06
CA ASP A 9 1.57 1.62 -6.80
C ASP A 9 1.40 0.80 -8.09
N ARG A 10 1.02 1.45 -9.20
CA ARG A 10 0.82 0.78 -10.49
C ARG A 10 2.11 0.50 -11.25
N TYR A 11 3.12 1.34 -11.13
CA TYR A 11 4.40 1.18 -11.83
C TYR A 11 5.37 0.24 -11.10
N GLN A 12 5.22 0.03 -9.79
CA GLN A 12 6.05 -0.91 -9.05
C GLN A 12 6.12 -2.31 -9.71
N PRO A 13 5.01 -3.00 -10.05
CA PRO A 13 5.11 -4.31 -10.71
C PRO A 13 5.76 -4.27 -12.09
N VAL A 14 5.75 -3.11 -12.76
CA VAL A 14 6.44 -2.92 -14.05
C VAL A 14 7.95 -2.81 -13.82
N ILE A 15 8.37 -2.03 -12.82
CA ILE A 15 9.78 -1.84 -12.45
C ILE A 15 10.35 -3.15 -11.90
N GLU A 16 9.63 -3.86 -11.05
CA GLU A 16 10.03 -5.16 -10.51
C GLU A 16 10.27 -6.18 -11.63
N LYS A 17 9.40 -6.18 -12.64
CA LYS A 17 9.56 -7.01 -13.84
C LYS A 17 10.76 -6.61 -14.71
N GLU A 18 11.05 -5.32 -14.81
CA GLU A 18 12.14 -4.79 -15.64
C GLU A 18 13.52 -5.08 -15.02
N PHE A 19 13.63 -4.96 -13.69
CA PHE A 19 14.89 -5.16 -12.97
C PHE A 19 15.03 -6.57 -12.35
N GLY A 20 13.96 -7.38 -12.34
CA GLY A 20 13.97 -8.72 -11.75
C GLY A 20 14.15 -8.72 -10.23
N VAL A 21 13.73 -7.63 -9.57
CA VAL A 21 13.86 -7.42 -8.12
C VAL A 21 12.47 -7.16 -7.56
N GLU A 22 12.06 -7.90 -6.53
CA GLU A 22 10.84 -7.59 -5.77
C GLU A 22 11.19 -6.57 -4.68
N TYR A 23 10.55 -5.41 -4.71
CA TYR A 23 10.81 -4.33 -3.76
C TYR A 23 9.86 -4.37 -2.55
N ASP A 24 8.72 -5.07 -2.65
CA ASP A 24 7.70 -5.21 -1.59
C ASP A 24 7.40 -3.88 -0.87
N MET A 25 7.41 -2.79 -1.64
CA MET A 25 7.39 -1.44 -1.11
C MET A 25 5.95 -0.97 -0.94
N VAL A 26 5.60 -0.59 0.29
CA VAL A 26 4.25 -0.14 0.63
C VAL A 26 4.05 1.31 0.19
N HIS A 27 3.19 1.53 -0.81
CA HIS A 27 2.82 2.85 -1.28
C HIS A 27 1.44 3.25 -0.75
N MET A 28 1.37 4.17 0.21
CA MET A 28 0.13 4.58 0.86
C MET A 28 0.00 6.10 0.98
N ASN A 29 -1.24 6.60 0.97
CA ASN A 29 -1.51 8.01 1.21
C ASN A 29 -1.23 8.36 2.67
N ILE A 30 -0.76 9.57 2.94
CA ILE A 30 -0.68 10.10 4.31
C ILE A 30 -2.05 10.07 5.01
N ALA A 31 -3.15 10.30 4.29
CA ALA A 31 -4.49 10.21 4.86
C ALA A 31 -4.87 8.77 5.28
N GLN A 32 -4.49 7.76 4.48
CA GLN A 32 -4.69 6.35 4.83
C GLN A 32 -3.81 5.96 6.03
N PHE A 33 -2.58 6.47 6.10
CA PHE A 33 -1.67 6.24 7.21
C PHE A 33 -2.20 6.84 8.53
N VAL A 34 -2.71 8.08 8.47
CA VAL A 34 -3.34 8.74 9.63
C VAL A 34 -4.60 7.98 10.04
N ALA A 35 -5.44 7.55 9.11
CA ALA A 35 -6.64 6.77 9.40
C ALA A 35 -6.30 5.44 10.11
N LEU A 36 -5.30 4.69 9.62
CA LEU A 36 -4.81 3.49 10.30
C LEU A 36 -4.31 3.79 11.72
N SER A 37 -3.54 4.87 11.89
CA SER A 37 -3.02 5.28 13.20
C SER A 37 -4.13 5.62 14.19
N MET A 38 -5.31 5.99 13.70
CA MET A 38 -6.51 6.24 14.51
C MET A 38 -7.35 4.98 14.77
N GLY A 39 -6.88 3.80 14.35
CA GLY A 39 -7.61 2.53 14.48
C GLY A 39 -8.71 2.34 13.45
N ALA A 40 -8.65 3.05 12.31
CA ALA A 40 -9.60 2.84 11.23
C ALA A 40 -9.37 1.49 10.55
N ASP A 41 -10.46 0.85 10.12
CA ASP A 41 -10.44 -0.43 9.43
C ASP A 41 -9.68 -0.31 8.07
N PRO A 42 -8.63 -1.11 7.84
CA PRO A 42 -7.80 -1.04 6.63
C PRO A 42 -8.58 -1.31 5.33
N TYR A 43 -9.54 -2.23 5.37
CA TYR A 43 -10.27 -2.68 4.19
C TYR A 43 -11.49 -1.78 3.91
N LYS A 44 -12.15 -1.31 4.98
CA LYS A 44 -13.38 -0.52 4.88
C LYS A 44 -13.14 0.99 4.76
N VAL A 45 -12.13 1.52 5.45
CA VAL A 45 -11.84 2.97 5.49
C VAL A 45 -10.66 3.32 4.60
N CYS A 46 -9.62 2.49 4.59
CA CYS A 46 -8.41 2.76 3.80
C CYS A 46 -8.43 2.13 2.40
N CYS A 47 -9.42 1.29 2.09
CA CYS A 47 -9.59 0.64 0.78
C CYS A 47 -8.34 -0.08 0.27
N PHE A 48 -7.59 -0.77 1.14
CA PHE A 48 -6.36 -1.45 0.73
C PHE A 48 -6.54 -2.55 -0.31
N GLN A 49 -7.75 -3.07 -0.47
CA GLN A 49 -8.13 -3.99 -1.55
C GLN A 49 -7.94 -3.44 -2.97
N THR A 50 -7.74 -2.13 -3.17
CA THR A 50 -7.53 -1.53 -4.50
C THR A 50 -6.05 -1.32 -4.83
N HIS A 51 -5.14 -1.63 -3.91
CA HIS A 51 -3.71 -1.53 -4.17
C HIS A 51 -3.25 -2.66 -5.09
N SER A 52 -2.35 -2.34 -6.01
CA SER A 52 -1.77 -3.28 -6.97
C SER A 52 -0.74 -4.20 -6.30
N VAL A 53 -0.20 -3.75 -5.16
CA VAL A 53 0.75 -4.47 -4.33
C VAL A 53 0.05 -4.92 -3.03
N PRO A 54 0.16 -6.20 -2.65
CA PRO A 54 -0.43 -6.71 -1.41
C PRO A 54 0.17 -6.01 -0.19
N LEU A 55 -0.69 -5.50 0.70
CA LEU A 55 -0.29 -4.80 1.93
C LEU A 55 -0.42 -5.70 3.17
N GLU A 56 -0.83 -6.95 2.99
CA GLU A 56 -1.06 -7.94 4.03
C GLU A 56 0.18 -8.12 4.91
N GLY A 57 1.37 -8.22 4.32
CA GLY A 57 2.63 -8.37 5.06
C GLY A 57 2.96 -7.16 5.95
N PHE A 58 2.47 -5.97 5.61
CA PHE A 58 2.60 -4.79 6.46
C PHE A 58 1.56 -4.78 7.58
N LEU A 59 0.32 -5.17 7.29
CA LEU A 59 -0.75 -5.25 8.28
C LEU A 59 -0.45 -6.28 9.37
N GLU A 60 0.09 -7.45 9.00
CA GLU A 60 0.53 -8.49 9.96
C GLU A 60 1.68 -7.97 10.85
N LYS A 61 2.69 -7.31 10.26
CA LYS A 61 3.82 -6.74 11.02
C LYS A 61 3.41 -5.64 11.98
N THR A 62 2.35 -4.91 11.68
CA THR A 62 1.83 -3.82 12.51
C THR A 62 0.78 -4.28 13.52
N GLY A 63 0.41 -5.56 13.51
CA GLY A 63 -0.58 -6.15 14.43
C GLY A 63 -1.99 -5.61 14.22
N ILE A 64 -2.27 -5.10 13.02
CA ILE A 64 -3.60 -4.58 12.64
C ILE A 64 -4.51 -5.73 12.20
N ILE A 65 -3.92 -6.82 11.69
CA ILE A 65 -4.57 -8.11 11.42
C ILE A 65 -3.76 -9.26 12.01
#